data_AF-A0A9N9EEH2-F1
#
_entry.id   AF-A0A9N9EEH2-F1
#
_cell.length_a   1.000
_cell.length_b   1.000
_cell.length_c   1.000
_cell.angle_alpha   90.00
_cell.angle_beta   90.00
_cell.angle_gamma   90.00
#
_symmetry.space_group_name_H-M   'P 1'
#
loop_
_entity.id
_entity.type
_entity.pdbx_description
1 polymer ?
#
loop_
_entity_poly.entity_id
_entity_poly.type
_entity_poly.pdbx_seq_one_letter_code
_entity_poly.pdbx_strand_id
1 'polypeptide(L)'
;KDEEEQFAQAFRVPYDDPKGKRVDRFVSFCNKCVKMWNPAKYYALYSSIVQSSGTGKSRLLAEVAKKRYVIYCCLRGPGSTGYLPSSPIRRKLITDAQATDHRKWPSERLYVSFLVAAIE
;
A
#
# COMPACT_ATOMS: atom_id res chain seq x y z
N LYS A 1 2.56 15.64 18.38
CA LYS A 1 3.76 15.77 17.51
C LYS A 1 4.73 14.62 17.78
N ASP A 2 4.89 14.25 19.04
CA ASP A 2 5.84 13.22 19.49
C ASP A 2 5.64 11.81 18.88
N GLU A 3 4.40 11.34 18.72
CA GLU A 3 4.15 10.00 18.16
C GLU A 3 4.54 9.85 16.69
N GLU A 4 4.25 10.84 15.85
CA GLU A 4 4.58 10.77 14.42
C GLU A 4 6.10 10.75 14.21
N GLU A 5 6.82 11.53 15.00
CA GLU A 5 8.28 11.57 15.00
C GLU A 5 8.88 10.27 15.52
N GLN A 6 8.31 9.68 16.58
CA GLN A 6 8.68 8.34 17.05
C GLN A 6 8.44 7.26 15.98
N PHE A 7 7.30 7.28 15.28
CA PHE A 7 7.05 6.34 14.19
C PHE A 7 8.01 6.54 13.02
N ALA A 8 8.33 7.79 12.67
CA ALA A 8 9.30 8.08 11.63
C ALA A 8 10.70 7.58 12.00
N GLN A 9 11.12 7.73 13.26
CA GLN A 9 12.38 7.18 13.76
C GLN A 9 12.37 5.65 13.76
N ALA A 10 11.30 5.02 14.24
CA ALA A 10 11.11 3.57 14.19
C ALA A 10 11.07 3.01 12.76
N PHE A 11 10.71 3.83 11.77
CA PHE A 11 10.79 3.44 10.36
C PHE A 11 12.21 3.56 9.78
N ARG A 12 13.14 4.23 10.45
CA ARG A 12 14.53 4.39 9.99
C ARG A 12 15.47 3.34 10.58
N VAL A 13 15.16 2.79 11.74
CA VAL A 13 15.99 1.73 12.36
C VAL A 13 16.03 0.48 11.47
N PRO A 14 17.13 -0.32 11.50
CA PRO A 14 17.22 -1.56 10.75
C PRO A 14 15.99 -2.44 10.92
N TYR A 15 15.52 -3.05 9.84
CA TYR A 15 14.36 -3.93 9.91
C TYR A 15 14.68 -5.15 10.75
N ASP A 16 13.99 -5.26 11.89
CA ASP A 16 14.12 -6.42 12.78
C ASP A 16 13.47 -7.65 12.14
N ASP A 17 14.31 -8.47 11.51
CA ASP A 17 13.96 -9.78 10.98
C ASP A 17 15.05 -10.78 11.40
N PRO A 18 15.03 -11.25 12.66
CA PRO A 18 16.12 -12.05 13.21
C PRO A 18 16.28 -13.41 12.54
N LYS A 19 15.25 -13.86 11.80
CA LYS A 19 15.31 -15.08 10.98
C LYS A 19 15.53 -14.78 9.49
N GLY A 20 15.61 -13.50 9.11
CA GLY A 20 15.82 -13.00 7.75
C GLY A 20 14.79 -13.48 6.73
N LYS A 21 13.60 -13.89 7.19
CA LYS A 21 12.64 -14.66 6.37
C LYS A 21 11.26 -14.01 6.28
N ARG A 22 10.98 -12.90 6.98
CA ARG A 22 9.65 -12.27 6.98
C ARG A 22 9.30 -11.74 5.60
N VAL A 23 10.22 -10.97 5.00
CA VAL A 23 10.05 -10.43 3.64
C VAL A 23 9.94 -11.54 2.61
N ASP A 24 10.81 -12.56 2.69
CA ASP A 24 10.83 -13.65 1.71
C ASP A 24 9.60 -14.56 1.82
N ARG A 25 9.09 -14.79 3.03
CA ARG A 25 7.82 -15.49 3.23
C ARG A 25 6.66 -14.73 2.61
N PHE A 26 6.60 -13.41 2.80
CA PHE A 26 5.55 -12.59 2.20
C PHE A 26 5.63 -12.62 0.66
N VAL A 27 6.82 -12.44 0.09
CA VAL A 27 7.02 -12.53 -1.37
C VAL A 27 6.68 -13.94 -1.90
N SER A 28 7.07 -15.00 -1.18
CA SER A 28 6.71 -16.38 -1.54
C SER A 28 5.19 -16.60 -1.52
N PHE A 29 4.48 -16.04 -0.53
CA PHE A 29 3.03 -16.07 -0.48
C PHE A 29 2.41 -15.35 -1.68
N CYS A 30 2.84 -14.12 -1.99
CA CYS A 30 2.36 -13.40 -3.17
C CYS A 30 2.58 -14.21 -4.46
N ASN A 31 3.75 -14.81 -4.65
CA ASN A 31 4.03 -15.65 -5.82
C ASN A 31 3.13 -16.89 -5.88
N LYS A 32 2.77 -17.48 -4.74
CA LYS A 32 1.79 -18.57 -4.70
C LYS A 32 0.40 -18.09 -5.14
N CYS A 33 -0.03 -16.91 -4.67
CA CYS A 33 -1.30 -16.32 -5.10
C CYS A 33 -1.32 -16.05 -6.61
N VAL A 34 -0.24 -15.51 -7.18
CA VAL A 34 -0.10 -15.31 -8.64
C VAL A 34 -0.24 -16.64 -9.38
N LYS A 35 0.41 -17.71 -8.93
CA LYS A 35 0.33 -19.03 -9.56
C LYS A 35 -1.07 -19.65 -9.52
N MET A 36 -1.87 -19.31 -8.51
CA MET A 36 -3.25 -19.80 -8.36
C MET A 36 -4.26 -18.88 -9.07
N TRP A 37 -3.84 -17.70 -9.52
CA TRP A 37 -4.72 -16.76 -10.18
C TRP A 37 -5.11 -17.27 -11.56
N ASN A 38 -6.42 -17.31 -11.81
CA ASN A 38 -6.98 -17.64 -13.11
C ASN A 38 -7.67 -16.39 -13.68
N PRO A 39 -7.13 -15.76 -14.75
CA PRO A 39 -7.72 -14.56 -15.33
C PRO A 39 -9.10 -14.81 -15.98
N ALA A 40 -9.43 -16.06 -16.34
CA ALA A 40 -10.77 -16.41 -16.83
C ALA A 40 -11.83 -16.43 -15.71
N LYS A 41 -11.39 -16.53 -14.44
CA LYS A 41 -12.29 -16.60 -13.28
C LYS A 41 -12.29 -15.32 -12.44
N TYR A 42 -11.17 -14.58 -12.43
CA TYR A 42 -11.00 -13.42 -11.55
C TYR A 42 -10.48 -12.22 -12.34
N TYR A 43 -11.18 -11.10 -12.23
CA TYR A 43 -10.86 -9.86 -12.93
C TYR A 43 -9.44 -9.33 -12.64
N ALA A 44 -9.02 -9.35 -11.38
CA ALA A 44 -7.71 -8.82 -10.98
C ALA A 44 -7.14 -9.61 -9.80
N LEU A 45 -5.80 -9.60 -9.69
CA LEU A 45 -5.09 -10.16 -8.55
C LEU A 45 -4.89 -9.08 -7.48
N TYR A 46 -5.70 -9.13 -6.43
CA TYR A 46 -5.59 -8.24 -5.29
C TYR A 46 -5.64 -9.02 -3.98
N SER A 47 -5.02 -8.47 -2.94
CA SER A 47 -5.09 -9.01 -1.58
C SER A 47 -5.06 -7.86 -0.58
N SER A 48 -5.71 -8.04 0.56
CA SER A 48 -5.65 -7.10 1.68
C SER A 48 -4.65 -7.58 2.74
N ILE A 49 -4.01 -6.62 3.42
CA ILE A 49 -3.20 -6.88 4.62
C ILE A 49 -3.88 -6.16 5.78
N VAL A 50 -4.55 -6.90 6.65
CA VAL A 50 -5.33 -6.36 7.77
C VAL A 50 -4.63 -6.68 9.09
N GLN A 51 -4.20 -5.64 9.82
CA GLN A 51 -3.62 -5.74 11.17
C GLN A 51 -3.81 -4.42 11.92
N SER A 52 -3.69 -4.44 13.25
CA SER A 52 -3.72 -3.24 14.11
C SER A 52 -2.65 -2.20 13.75
N SER A 53 -2.85 -0.94 14.15
CA SER A 53 -1.87 0.13 13.91
C SER A 53 -0.50 -0.19 14.53
N GLY A 54 0.58 0.33 13.95
CA GLY A 54 1.94 0.15 14.48
C GLY A 54 2.59 -1.23 14.26
N THR A 55 1.87 -2.24 13.75
CA THR A 55 2.41 -3.62 13.57
C THR A 55 3.43 -3.80 12.43
N GLY A 56 3.84 -2.71 11.77
CA GLY A 56 4.87 -2.78 10.74
C GLY A 56 4.38 -3.16 9.34
N LYS A 57 3.08 -3.08 9.03
CA LYS A 57 2.55 -3.31 7.66
C LYS A 57 3.27 -2.46 6.60
N SER A 58 3.32 -1.14 6.80
CA SER A 58 4.01 -0.24 5.89
C SER A 58 5.51 -0.52 5.82
N ARG A 59 6.12 -0.92 6.95
CA ARG A 59 7.54 -1.28 7.01
C ARG A 59 7.83 -2.53 6.20
N LEU A 60 6.99 -3.56 6.30
CA LEU A 60 7.08 -4.76 5.48
C LEU A 60 7.05 -4.40 3.99
N LEU A 61 6.11 -3.56 3.56
CA LEU A 61 6.03 -3.14 2.15
C LEU A 61 7.26 -2.37 1.69
N ALA A 62 7.83 -1.50 2.55
CA ALA A 62 9.08 -0.81 2.25
C ALA A 62 10.28 -1.75 2.10
N GLU A 63 10.34 -2.83 2.90
CA GLU A 63 11.38 -3.85 2.76
C GLU A 63 11.17 -4.74 1.52
N VAL A 64 9.92 -5.06 1.18
CA VAL A 64 9.59 -5.75 -0.07
C VAL A 64 10.00 -4.91 -1.28
N ALA A 65 9.83 -3.58 -1.22
CA ALA A 65 10.24 -2.66 -2.29
C ALA A 65 11.74 -2.71 -2.60
N LYS A 66 12.58 -3.15 -1.66
CA LYS A 66 14.02 -3.37 -1.90
C LYS A 66 14.30 -4.61 -2.76
N LYS A 67 13.34 -5.54 -2.85
CA LYS A 67 13.47 -6.83 -3.56
C LYS A 67 12.56 -6.96 -4.78
N ARG A 68 11.48 -6.17 -4.85
CA ARG A 68 10.45 -6.21 -5.89
C ARG A 68 10.01 -4.80 -6.22
N TYR A 69 9.53 -4.58 -7.44
CA TYR A 69 8.95 -3.31 -7.81
C TYR A 69 7.65 -3.09 -7.03
N VAL A 70 7.59 -2.00 -6.25
CA VAL A 70 6.45 -1.63 -5.42
C VAL A 70 6.15 -0.15 -5.63
N ILE A 71 4.98 0.15 -6.17
CA ILE A 71 4.45 1.52 -6.19
C ILE A 71 3.68 1.70 -4.89
N TYR A 72 4.25 2.47 -3.96
CA TYR A 72 3.61 2.75 -2.67
C TYR A 72 2.71 3.98 -2.77
N CYS A 73 1.45 3.83 -2.37
CA CYS A 73 0.50 4.95 -2.30
C CYS A 73 -0.27 4.94 -0.98
N CYS A 74 -0.08 5.99 -0.17
CA CYS A 74 -0.85 6.22 1.03
C CYS A 74 -1.97 7.23 0.73
N LEU A 75 -3.22 6.76 0.75
CA LEU A 75 -4.41 7.55 0.40
C LEU A 75 -5.01 8.32 1.58
N ARG A 76 -4.25 8.45 2.68
CA ARG A 76 -4.66 9.10 3.93
C ARG A 76 -5.16 10.54 3.70
N GLY A 77 -6.25 10.92 4.36
CA GLY A 77 -6.90 12.23 4.23
C GLY A 77 -6.03 13.43 4.66
N PRO A 78 -6.31 14.65 4.17
CA PRO A 78 -5.66 15.86 4.67
C PRO A 78 -5.96 16.03 6.17
N GLY A 79 -4.95 16.44 6.94
CA GLY A 79 -5.07 16.61 8.40
C GLY A 79 -5.08 15.31 9.22
N SER A 80 -4.96 14.15 8.58
CA SER A 80 -4.84 12.88 9.31
C SER A 80 -3.49 12.78 10.00
N THR A 81 -3.53 12.43 11.29
CA THR A 81 -2.36 12.25 12.13
C THR A 81 -1.84 10.80 12.05
N GLY A 82 -0.56 10.63 11.76
CA GLY A 82 0.11 9.31 11.78
C GLY A 82 0.95 9.00 10.54
N TYR A 83 1.83 8.02 10.71
CA TYR A 83 2.87 7.66 9.75
C TYR A 83 2.51 6.39 8.95
N LEU A 84 2.82 6.25 7.65
CA LEU A 84 3.44 7.21 6.74
C LEU A 84 2.47 8.36 6.35
N PRO A 85 3.00 9.54 5.98
CA PRO A 85 2.18 10.64 5.47
C PRO A 85 1.52 10.28 4.13
N SER A 86 0.50 11.05 3.76
CA SER A 86 -0.17 10.92 2.46
C SER A 86 0.83 11.03 1.30
N SER A 87 0.69 10.16 0.30
CA SER A 87 1.50 10.25 -0.92
C SER A 87 1.11 11.49 -1.74
N PRO A 88 2.07 12.20 -2.38
CA PRO A 88 1.78 13.37 -3.21
C PRO A 88 0.79 13.07 -4.36
N ILE A 89 0.91 11.88 -4.96
CA ILE A 89 0.05 11.44 -6.07
C ILE A 89 -1.43 11.34 -5.69
N ARG A 90 -1.75 11.19 -4.39
CA ARG A 90 -3.13 11.10 -3.89
C ARG A 90 -4.01 12.23 -4.42
N ARG A 91 -3.51 13.47 -4.47
CA ARG A 91 -4.31 14.62 -4.93
C ARG A 91 -4.75 14.45 -6.37
N LYS A 92 -3.83 14.05 -7.25
CA LYS A 92 -4.11 13.77 -8.66
C LYS A 92 -5.13 12.63 -8.79
N LEU A 93 -4.90 11.52 -8.09
CA LEU A 93 -5.81 10.36 -8.11
C LEU A 93 -7.23 10.70 -7.63
N ILE A 94 -7.35 11.56 -6.62
CA ILE A 94 -8.66 12.04 -6.14
C ILE A 94 -9.34 12.93 -7.17
N THR A 95 -8.61 13.89 -7.74
CA THR A 95 -9.17 14.79 -8.75
C THR A 95 -9.66 14.01 -9.97
N ASP A 96 -8.86 13.06 -10.46
CA ASP A 96 -9.22 12.21 -11.59
C ASP A 96 -10.44 11.31 -11.27
N ALA A 97 -10.51 10.75 -10.06
CA ALA A 97 -11.64 9.96 -9.60
C ALA A 97 -12.94 10.78 -9.46
N GLN A 98 -12.84 12.07 -9.11
CA GLN A 98 -13.97 12.99 -8.91
C GLN A 98 -14.50 13.59 -10.20
N ALA A 99 -13.66 13.73 -11.23
CA ALA A 99 -14.05 14.33 -12.52
C ALA A 99 -15.03 13.47 -13.34
N THR A 100 -15.21 12.20 -12.99
CA THR A 100 -15.93 11.22 -13.82
C THR A 100 -17.37 10.92 -13.41
N ASP A 101 -17.86 11.38 -12.23
CA ASP A 101 -19.29 11.46 -11.79
C ASP A 101 -19.37 11.60 -10.25
N HIS A 102 -20.09 12.60 -9.75
CA HIS A 102 -20.17 12.95 -8.32
C HIS A 102 -21.03 12.01 -7.45
N ARG A 103 -21.75 11.04 -8.04
CA ARG A 103 -22.84 10.33 -7.35
C ARG A 103 -22.50 8.95 -6.76
N LYS A 104 -21.27 8.41 -6.89
CA LYS A 104 -20.93 7.08 -6.33
C LYS A 104 -19.51 6.96 -5.75
N TRP A 105 -19.46 6.43 -4.52
CA TRP A 105 -18.38 5.81 -3.74
C TRP A 105 -16.92 6.21 -4.08
N PRO A 106 -16.30 7.09 -3.28
CA PRO A 106 -14.96 7.65 -3.53
C PRO A 106 -13.81 6.63 -3.46
N SER A 107 -13.91 5.60 -2.63
CA SER A 107 -12.80 4.69 -2.28
C SER A 107 -12.40 3.74 -3.42
N GLU A 108 -13.40 3.12 -4.06
CA GLU A 108 -13.23 2.16 -5.14
C GLU A 108 -12.72 2.86 -6.39
N ARG A 109 -13.20 4.09 -6.65
CA ARG A 109 -12.68 4.92 -7.75
C ARG A 109 -11.25 5.35 -7.50
N LEU A 110 -10.89 5.77 -6.28
CA LEU A 110 -9.50 6.08 -5.94
C LEU A 110 -8.57 4.89 -6.20
N TYR A 111 -9.03 3.70 -5.84
CA TYR A 111 -8.28 2.47 -6.06
C TYR A 111 -8.13 2.16 -7.55
N VAL A 112 -9.20 2.28 -8.35
CA VAL A 112 -9.14 2.09 -9.81
C VAL A 112 -8.26 3.14 -10.47
N SER A 113 -8.40 4.43 -10.15
CA SER A 113 -7.52 5.49 -10.65
C SER A 113 -6.06 5.25 -10.28
N PHE A 114 -5.79 4.73 -9.07
CA PHE A 114 -4.44 4.33 -8.67
C PHE A 114 -3.91 3.18 -9.51
N LEU A 115 -4.74 2.16 -9.79
CA LEU A 115 -4.35 1.03 -10.63
C LEU A 115 -4.07 1.48 -12.09
N VAL A 116 -4.91 2.34 -12.66
CA VAL A 116 -4.70 2.89 -14.02
C VAL A 116 -3.39 3.68 -14.08
N ALA A 117 -3.16 4.60 -13.14
CA ALA A 117 -1.92 5.39 -13.06
C ALA A 117 -0.65 4.55 -12.76
N ALA A 118 -0.80 3.29 -12.35
CA ALA A 118 0.31 2.36 -12.13
C ALA A 118 0.60 1.47 -13.35
N ILE A 119 -0.31 1.42 -14.33
CA ILE A 119 -0.22 0.61 -15.54
C ILE A 119 0.19 1.45 -16.76
N GLU A 120 -0.25 2.71 -16.81
CA GLU A 120 0.13 3.71 -17.83
C GLU A 120 1.47 4.40 -17.52
#